data_AF-A0A7S2UB15-F1
#
_entry.id   AF-A0A7S2UB15-F1
#
_cell.length_a   1.000
_cell.length_b   1.000
_cell.length_c   1.000
_cell.angle_alpha   90.00
_cell.angle_beta   90.00
_cell.angle_gamma   90.00
#
_symmetry.space_group_name_H-M   'P 1'
#
loop_
_entity.id
_entity.type
_entity.pdbx_description
1 polymer ?
#
loop_
_entity_poly.entity_id
_entity_poly.type
_entity_poly.pdbx_seq_one_letter_code
_entity_poly.pdbx_strand_id
1 'polypeptide(L)'
;MTASTTPQLHVLRGILRKMRPKPVSSSADLPNMDDKPAFVSSSKPFQKHVLEMYRHSASSTASPATTHSLRKLAYDYHMLRTNLVERARLHEMDGGAEVKLGPKEMSRRAAARAGLMLPEENAH
;
A
#
# COMPACT_ATOMS: atom_id res chain seq x y z
N MET A 1 -25.62 22.78 -6.68
CA MET A 1 -24.89 21.59 -7.20
C MET A 1 -23.39 21.89 -7.14
N THR A 2 -22.72 21.49 -6.07
CA THR A 2 -21.29 21.79 -5.87
C THR A 2 -20.46 20.78 -6.66
N ALA A 3 -19.83 21.24 -7.74
CA ALA A 3 -18.86 20.45 -8.46
C ALA A 3 -17.73 20.08 -7.48
N SER A 4 -17.44 18.79 -7.33
CA SER A 4 -16.34 18.29 -6.51
C SER A 4 -15.02 18.96 -6.95
N THR A 5 -14.48 19.84 -6.09
CA THR A 5 -13.32 20.72 -6.32
C THR A 5 -11.97 19.99 -6.30
N THR A 6 -11.93 18.66 -6.26
CA THR A 6 -10.66 17.93 -6.42
C THR A 6 -10.29 17.87 -7.90
N PRO A 7 -9.13 18.42 -8.32
CA PRO A 7 -8.80 18.43 -9.74
C PRO A 7 -8.50 16.99 -10.18
N GLN A 8 -9.20 16.52 -11.22
CA GLN A 8 -9.19 15.12 -11.70
C GLN A 8 -7.78 14.57 -11.93
N LEU A 9 -6.84 15.44 -12.28
CA LEU A 9 -5.44 15.11 -12.48
C LEU A 9 -4.75 14.62 -11.19
N HIS A 10 -5.14 15.10 -10.01
CA HIS A 10 -4.56 14.64 -8.74
C HIS A 10 -4.97 13.20 -8.44
N VAL A 11 -6.24 12.85 -8.67
CA VAL A 11 -6.75 11.49 -8.48
C VAL A 11 -6.06 10.53 -9.45
N LEU A 12 -6.01 10.87 -10.74
CA LEU A 12 -5.31 10.07 -11.74
C LEU A 12 -3.83 9.89 -11.38
N ARG A 13 -3.12 10.99 -11.06
CA ARG A 13 -1.71 10.93 -10.65
C ARG A 13 -1.53 10.07 -9.39
N GLY A 14 -2.44 10.17 -8.44
CA GLY A 14 -2.44 9.36 -7.22
C GLY A 14 -2.58 7.86 -7.51
N ILE A 15 -3.53 7.50 -8.38
CA ILE A 15 -3.74 6.11 -8.82
C ILE A 15 -2.49 5.59 -9.54
N LEU A 16 -1.96 6.34 -10.52
CA LEU A 16 -0.77 5.97 -11.28
C LEU A 16 0.47 5.81 -10.41
N ARG A 17 0.72 6.74 -9.48
CA ARG A 17 1.88 6.67 -8.55
C ARG A 17 1.85 5.41 -7.70
N LYS A 18 0.67 5.05 -7.18
CA LYS A 18 0.51 3.84 -6.36
C LYS A 18 0.60 2.55 -7.18
N MET A 19 0.43 2.59 -8.50
CA MET A 19 0.62 1.43 -9.38
C MET A 19 2.07 1.20 -9.78
N ARG A 20 2.92 2.23 -9.67
CA ARG A 20 4.35 2.13 -9.98
C ARG A 20 4.98 1.06 -9.07
N PRO A 21 5.74 0.10 -9.62
CA PRO A 21 6.50 -0.81 -8.78
C PRO A 21 7.41 0.01 -7.87
N LYS A 22 7.40 -0.32 -6.57
CA LYS A 22 8.33 0.27 -5.62
C LYS A 22 9.73 -0.11 -6.12
N PRO A 23 10.66 0.83 -6.33
CA PRO A 23 12.03 0.44 -6.62
C PRO A 23 12.47 -0.45 -5.47
N VAL A 24 12.97 -1.63 -5.81
CA VAL A 24 13.57 -2.55 -4.84
C VAL A 24 14.80 -1.80 -4.32
N SER A 25 14.65 -1.09 -3.20
CA SER A 25 15.79 -0.60 -2.45
C SER A 25 16.42 -1.82 -1.80
N SER A 26 17.36 -2.40 -2.54
CA SER A 26 18.53 -3.15 -2.09
C SER A 26 18.79 -3.01 -0.59
N SER A 27 18.43 -4.03 0.18
CA SER A 27 19.07 -4.34 1.45
C SER A 27 20.27 -5.25 1.15
N ALA A 28 21.46 -4.67 1.27
CA ALA A 28 22.74 -5.30 1.64
C ALA A 28 22.99 -6.75 1.21
N ASP A 29 23.82 -6.94 0.17
CA ASP A 29 25.19 -7.45 0.37
C ASP A 29 26.02 -7.39 -0.93
N LEU A 30 27.10 -6.60 -0.86
CA LEU A 30 28.32 -6.57 -1.69
C LEU A 30 28.34 -5.88 -3.08
N PRO A 31 29.54 -5.39 -3.51
CA PRO A 31 29.70 -4.37 -4.54
C PRO A 31 30.26 -4.91 -5.87
N ASN A 32 29.70 -4.52 -7.02
CA ASN A 32 30.47 -4.01 -8.16
C ASN A 32 29.62 -3.71 -9.40
N MET A 33 30.08 -2.66 -10.10
CA MET A 33 30.11 -2.42 -11.54
C MET A 33 28.80 -2.42 -12.34
N ASP A 34 28.50 -1.22 -12.87
CA ASP A 34 27.84 -0.99 -14.16
C ASP A 34 26.70 -1.94 -14.56
N ASP A 35 25.58 -1.83 -13.85
CA ASP A 35 24.30 -2.11 -14.47
C ASP A 35 23.32 -1.01 -14.10
N LYS A 36 23.17 -0.07 -15.03
CA LYS A 36 22.05 0.87 -15.11
C LYS A 36 20.78 0.07 -14.80
N PRO A 37 20.04 0.34 -13.70
CA PRO A 37 18.89 -0.48 -13.35
C PRO A 37 17.93 -0.41 -14.52
N ALA A 38 17.87 -1.49 -15.31
CA ALA A 38 16.93 -1.64 -16.39
C ALA A 38 15.58 -1.48 -15.72
N PHE A 39 14.97 -0.31 -15.93
CA PHE A 39 13.69 0.05 -15.39
C PHE A 39 12.72 -0.94 -16.02
N VAL A 40 12.49 -2.08 -15.35
CA VAL A 40 11.66 -3.15 -15.87
C VAL A 40 10.29 -2.52 -16.05
N SER A 41 9.99 -2.21 -17.31
CA SER A 41 8.77 -1.56 -17.75
C SER A 41 7.62 -2.57 -17.69
N SER A 42 7.51 -3.32 -16.60
CA SER A 42 6.39 -4.23 -16.31
C SER A 42 5.17 -3.43 -15.82
N SER A 43 4.96 -2.23 -16.38
CA SER A 43 3.78 -1.40 -16.17
C SER A 43 2.56 -2.00 -16.89
N LYS A 44 2.14 -3.15 -16.39
CA LYS A 44 0.79 -3.56 -15.96
C LYS A 44 -0.32 -3.18 -16.95
N PRO A 45 -0.94 -4.13 -17.67
CA PRO A 45 -2.08 -3.86 -18.57
C PRO A 45 -3.18 -3.01 -17.94
N PHE A 46 -3.36 -3.14 -16.62
CA PHE A 46 -4.27 -2.30 -15.83
C PHE A 46 -3.95 -0.79 -15.87
N GLN A 47 -2.68 -0.39 -15.85
CA GLN A 47 -2.30 1.02 -15.95
C GLN A 47 -2.65 1.61 -17.32
N LYS A 48 -2.43 0.84 -18.39
CA LYS A 48 -2.83 1.24 -19.75
C LYS A 48 -4.36 1.40 -19.83
N HIS A 49 -5.10 0.45 -19.26
CA HIS A 49 -6.56 0.50 -19.20
C HIS A 49 -7.08 1.73 -18.44
N VAL A 50 -6.51 2.06 -17.27
CA VAL A 50 -6.89 3.27 -16.51
C VAL A 50 -6.64 4.55 -17.31
N LEU A 51 -5.49 4.65 -17.99
CA LEU A 51 -5.18 5.80 -18.84
C LEU A 51 -6.15 5.92 -20.02
N GLU A 52 -6.50 4.79 -20.64
CA GLU A 52 -7.44 4.73 -21.74
C GLU A 52 -8.84 5.18 -21.30
N MET A 53 -9.35 4.69 -20.16
CA MET A 53 -10.62 5.15 -19.59
C MET A 53 -10.65 6.66 -19.33
N TYR A 54 -9.55 7.22 -18.81
CA TYR A 54 -9.45 8.66 -18.60
C TYR A 54 -9.41 9.46 -19.91
N ARG A 55 -8.78 8.93 -20.97
CA ARG A 55 -8.79 9.56 -22.29
C ARG A 55 -10.17 9.54 -22.93
N HIS A 56 -10.89 8.42 -22.84
CA HIS A 56 -12.25 8.29 -23.36
C HIS A 56 -13.23 9.22 -22.64
N SER A 57 -13.12 9.34 -21.30
CA SER A 57 -13.96 10.24 -20.52
C SER A 57 -13.61 11.73 -20.66
N ALA A 58 -12.39 12.06 -21.06
CA ALA A 58 -11.97 13.42 -21.38
C ALA A 58 -12.31 13.84 -22.82
N SER A 59 -12.64 12.88 -23.68
CA SER A 59 -13.08 13.16 -25.05
C SER A 59 -14.48 13.76 -25.04
N SER A 60 -14.71 14.76 -25.90
CA SER A 60 -15.97 15.51 -26.00
C SER A 60 -17.20 14.67 -26.37
N THR A 61 -17.01 13.39 -26.69
CA THR A 61 -18.05 12.42 -27.06
C THR A 61 -18.72 11.75 -25.85
N ALA A 62 -18.17 11.90 -24.64
CA ALA A 62 -18.72 11.28 -23.44
C ALA A 62 -19.88 12.10 -22.84
N SER A 63 -20.98 11.42 -22.48
CA SER A 63 -22.11 12.06 -21.79
C SER A 63 -21.69 12.64 -20.43
N PRO A 64 -22.16 13.84 -20.05
CA PRO A 64 -21.79 14.47 -18.78
C PRO A 64 -22.16 13.59 -17.57
N ALA A 65 -23.26 12.84 -17.63
CA ALA A 65 -23.66 11.92 -16.56
C ALA A 65 -22.67 10.76 -16.38
N THR A 66 -22.18 10.19 -17.48
CA THR A 66 -21.21 9.09 -17.44
C THR A 66 -19.83 9.57 -17.01
N THR A 67 -19.41 10.76 -17.42
CA THR A 67 -18.14 11.34 -16.92
C THR A 67 -18.18 11.60 -15.42
N HIS A 68 -19.33 12.02 -14.88
CA HIS A 68 -19.48 12.27 -13.45
C HIS A 68 -19.40 10.97 -12.63
N SER A 69 -20.07 9.90 -13.08
CA SER A 69 -19.99 8.60 -12.40
C SER A 69 -18.58 8.01 -12.45
N LEU A 70 -17.87 8.14 -13.57
CA LEU A 70 -16.48 7.69 -13.70
C LEU A 70 -15.52 8.47 -12.79
N ARG A 71 -15.72 9.78 -12.65
CA ARG A 71 -14.92 10.61 -11.72
C ARG A 71 -15.15 10.19 -10.27
N LYS A 72 -16.42 9.95 -9.90
CA LYS A 72 -16.77 9.45 -8.56
C LYS A 72 -16.12 8.10 -8.30
N LEU A 73 -16.23 7.15 -9.24
CA LEU A 73 -15.62 5.83 -9.13
C LEU A 73 -14.10 5.91 -8.93
N ALA A 74 -13.41 6.77 -9.69
CA ALA A 74 -11.97 6.94 -9.55
C ALA A 74 -11.58 7.52 -8.19
N TYR A 75 -12.36 8.48 -7.68
CA TYR A 75 -12.17 9.03 -6.34
C TYR A 75 -12.40 7.97 -5.25
N ASP A 76 -13.49 7.22 -5.34
CA ASP A 76 -13.84 6.16 -4.38
C ASP A 76 -12.74 5.09 -4.35
N TYR A 77 -12.22 4.68 -5.51
CA TYR A 77 -11.09 3.77 -5.61
C TYR A 77 -9.82 4.34 -4.96
N HIS A 78 -9.51 5.62 -5.20
CA HIS A 78 -8.35 6.27 -4.60
C HIS A 78 -8.45 6.30 -3.07
N MET A 79 -9.62 6.64 -2.53
CA MET A 79 -9.89 6.64 -1.09
C MET A 79 -9.81 5.25 -0.49
N LEU A 80 -10.49 4.27 -1.09
CA LEU A 80 -10.46 2.87 -0.64
C LEU A 80 -9.01 2.38 -0.48
N ARG A 81 -8.17 2.65 -1.47
CA ARG A 81 -6.77 2.21 -1.43
C ARG A 81 -5.96 2.92 -0.36
N THR A 82 -6.22 4.20 -0.10
CA THR A 82 -5.57 4.92 1.02
C THR A 82 -6.00 4.33 2.36
N ASN A 83 -7.30 4.10 2.54
CA ASN A 83 -7.86 3.55 3.78
C ASN A 83 -7.35 2.12 4.06
N LEU A 84 -7.16 1.30 3.03
CA LEU A 84 -6.57 -0.05 3.21
C LEU A 84 -5.13 -0.01 3.70
N VAL A 85 -4.32 0.93 3.18
CA VAL A 85 -2.94 1.12 3.65
C VAL A 85 -2.93 1.59 5.10
N GLU A 86 -3.79 2.54 5.43
CA GLU A 86 -3.92 3.05 6.79
C GLU A 86 -4.42 2.00 7.77
N ARG A 87 -5.40 1.17 7.37
CA ARG A 87 -5.86 0.03 8.16
C ARG A 87 -4.74 -0.97 8.42
N ALA A 88 -3.93 -1.30 7.41
CA ALA A 88 -2.79 -2.21 7.60
C ALA A 88 -1.78 -1.63 8.60
N ARG A 89 -1.48 -0.33 8.51
CA ARG A 89 -0.62 0.38 9.45
C ARG A 89 -1.20 0.38 10.86
N LEU A 90 -2.49 0.69 11.01
CA LEU A 90 -3.18 0.69 12.31
C LEU A 90 -3.19 -0.70 12.91
N HIS A 91 -3.47 -1.73 12.11
CA HIS A 91 -3.41 -3.12 12.56
C HIS A 91 -1.99 -3.55 12.97
N GLU A 92 -0.95 -3.05 12.32
CA GLU A 92 0.43 -3.28 12.75
C GLU A 92 0.74 -2.61 14.09
N MET A 93 0.14 -1.45 14.37
CA MET A 93 0.26 -0.74 15.65
C MET A 93 -0.58 -1.40 16.76
N ASP A 94 -1.80 -1.82 16.45
CA ASP A 94 -2.75 -2.50 17.36
C ASP A 94 -2.46 -3.98 17.55
N GLY A 95 -1.64 -4.59 16.68
CA GLY A 95 -1.10 -5.92 16.86
C GLY A 95 -0.30 -5.94 18.15
N GLY A 96 -0.99 -6.31 19.24
CA GLY A 96 -0.49 -6.34 20.61
C GLY A 96 0.80 -7.14 20.72
N ALA A 97 1.45 -7.03 21.87
CA ALA A 97 2.73 -7.69 22.10
C ALA A 97 2.63 -9.21 21.84
N GLU A 98 1.44 -9.80 22.05
CA GLU A 98 1.09 -11.19 21.73
C GLU A 98 1.41 -11.64 20.29
N VAL A 99 1.34 -10.75 19.31
CA VAL A 99 1.58 -11.10 17.89
C VAL A 99 3.06 -10.94 17.51
N LYS A 100 3.79 -10.06 18.20
CA LYS A 100 5.19 -9.72 17.90
C LYS A 100 6.20 -10.47 18.76
N LEU A 101 5.78 -10.94 19.93
CA LEU A 101 6.62 -11.72 20.84
C LEU A 101 6.49 -13.20 20.49
N GLY A 102 7.62 -13.86 20.33
CA GLY A 102 7.63 -15.32 20.21
C GLY A 102 7.05 -15.99 21.46
N PRO A 103 6.60 -17.25 21.38
CA PRO A 103 6.03 -18.00 22.50
C PRO A 103 6.87 -17.92 23.79
N LYS A 104 8.20 -17.99 23.66
CA LYS A 104 9.16 -17.90 24.78
C LYS A 104 9.09 -16.56 25.53
N GLU A 105 8.94 -15.47 24.80
CA GLU A 105 8.86 -14.12 25.38
C GLU A 105 7.48 -13.85 26.00
N MET A 106 6.42 -14.40 25.41
CA MET A 106 5.09 -14.46 26.03
C MET A 106 5.12 -15.22 27.35
N SER A 107 5.77 -16.39 27.41
CA SER A 107 5.94 -17.18 28.62
C SER A 107 6.76 -16.43 29.68
N ARG A 108 7.85 -15.76 29.30
CA ARG A 108 8.65 -14.93 30.23
C ARG A 108 7.82 -13.81 30.85
N ARG A 109 7.02 -13.10 30.06
CA ARG A 109 6.15 -12.03 30.58
C ARG A 109 5.04 -12.56 31.47
N ALA A 110 4.44 -13.70 31.12
CA ALA A 110 3.44 -14.35 31.94
C ALA A 110 4.01 -14.79 33.30
N ALA A 111 5.20 -15.41 33.29
CA ALA A 111 5.92 -15.78 34.51
C ALA A 111 6.24 -14.54 35.36
N ALA A 112 6.81 -13.49 34.77
CA ALA A 112 7.11 -12.23 35.48
C ALA A 112 5.86 -11.59 36.10
N ARG A 113 4.72 -11.59 35.40
CA ARG A 113 3.43 -11.11 35.95
C ARG A 113 2.95 -11.95 37.13
N ALA A 114 3.23 -13.24 37.14
CA ALA A 114 2.94 -14.14 38.25
C ALA A 114 3.98 -14.08 39.38
N GLY A 115 5.02 -13.23 39.26
CA GLY A 115 6.14 -13.19 40.21
C GLY A 115 7.07 -14.39 40.13
N LEU A 116 7.04 -15.12 39.01
CA LEU A 116 7.81 -16.34 38.77
C LEU A 116 8.91 -16.08 37.72
N MET A 117 9.98 -16.87 37.75
CA MET A 117 11.01 -16.88 36.71
C MET A 117 10.86 -18.11 35.81
N LEU A 118 10.94 -17.90 34.50
CA LEU A 118 10.96 -19.00 33.54
C LEU A 118 12.33 -19.71 33.60
N PRO A 119 12.39 -21.05 33.64
CA PRO A 119 13.66 -21.77 33.59
C PRO A 119 14.42 -21.47 32.29
N GLU A 120 15.74 -21.24 32.39
CA GLU A 120 16.61 -21.16 31.22
C GLU A 120 16.75 -22.57 30.62
N GLU A 121 16.37 -22.76 29.36
CA GLU A 121 16.42 -24.06 28.64
C GLU A 121 17.85 -24.59 28.41
N ASN A 122 18.87 -24.02 29.03
CA ASN A 122 20.23 -24.53 28.99
C ASN A 122 20.46 -25.51 30.15
N ALA A 123 19.81 -26.67 30.06
CA ALA A 123 20.21 -27.87 30.79
C ALA A 123 20.34 -29.00 29.77
N HIS A 124 21.59 -29.22 29.35
CA HIS A 124 22.13 -30.18 28.37
C HIS A 124 22.30 -29.69 26.93
#